data_AF-A0A957JXY6-F1
#
_entry.id   AF-A0A957JXY6-F1
#
_cell.length_a   1.000
_cell.length_b   1.000
_cell.length_c   1.000
_cell.angle_alpha   90.00
_cell.angle_beta   90.00
_cell.angle_gamma   90.00
#
_symmetry.space_group_name_H-M   'P 1'
#
loop_
_entity.id
_entity.type
_entity.pdbx_description
1 polymer ?
#
loop_
_entity_poly.entity_id
_entity_poly.type
_entity_poly.pdbx_seq_one_letter_code
_entity_poly.pdbx_strand_id
1 'polypeptide(L)'
;VNKLIINADRLADADYLVIASNRIYGVIPRISERYPIANQYHELLFSGQLGYELVYFEARGPNWAGYHLWPDPFAGLALTPPAEIDAYLNETGLRFGRFDESFTVYDQPLVMIWQNSERLSTTEILARFDYDE
;
A
#
# COMPACT_ATOMS: atom_id res chain seq x y z
N VAL A 1 7.60 15.74 20.04
CA VAL A 1 6.24 15.31 19.65
C VAL A 1 6.36 14.01 18.88
N ASN A 2 5.65 12.97 19.30
CA ASN A 2 5.69 11.66 18.65
C ASN A 2 5.06 11.75 17.25
N LYS A 3 5.83 11.44 16.20
CA LYS A 3 5.36 11.50 14.80
C LYS A 3 4.25 10.49 14.52
N LEU A 4 4.22 9.37 15.24
CA LEU A 4 3.18 8.36 15.11
C LEU A 4 1.83 8.91 15.54
N ILE A 5 1.76 9.59 16.69
CA ILE A 5 0.54 10.22 17.19
C ILE A 5 0.00 11.25 16.19
N ILE A 6 0.85 12.12 15.66
CA ILE A 6 0.45 13.11 14.64
C ILE A 6 -0.13 12.43 13.40
N ASN A 7 0.46 11.31 12.96
CA ASN A 7 -0.04 10.59 11.80
C ASN A 7 -1.33 9.81 12.11
N ALA A 8 -1.48 9.27 13.31
CA ALA A 8 -2.71 8.64 13.76
C ALA A 8 -3.88 9.63 13.79
N ASP A 9 -3.65 10.87 14.29
CA ASP A 9 -4.65 11.94 14.24
C ASP A 9 -5.08 12.25 12.80
N ARG A 10 -4.11 12.32 11.87
CA ARG A 10 -4.39 12.54 10.44
C ARG A 10 -5.18 11.38 9.82
N LEU A 11 -4.89 10.15 10.21
CA LEU A 11 -5.61 8.96 9.74
C LEU A 11 -7.04 8.93 10.30
N ALA A 12 -7.26 9.38 11.54
CA ALA A 12 -8.60 9.48 12.12
C ALA A 12 -9.45 10.55 11.40
N ASP A 13 -8.84 11.70 11.08
CA ASP A 13 -9.53 12.85 10.48
C ASP A 13 -9.81 12.68 8.98
N ALA A 14 -8.94 11.98 8.24
CA ALA A 14 -9.06 11.88 6.78
C ALA A 14 -10.30 11.07 6.33
N ASP A 15 -11.01 11.58 5.32
CA ASP A 15 -12.07 10.86 4.60
C ASP A 15 -11.50 9.84 3.61
N TYR A 16 -10.39 10.22 2.96
CA TYR A 16 -9.73 9.42 1.95
C TYR A 16 -8.22 9.45 2.13
N LEU A 17 -7.59 8.33 1.81
CA LEU A 17 -6.14 8.19 1.72
C LEU A 17 -5.76 7.80 0.29
N VAL A 18 -4.72 8.44 -0.24
CA VAL A 18 -4.19 8.15 -1.57
C VAL A 18 -2.76 7.64 -1.44
N ILE A 19 -2.52 6.42 -1.93
CA ILE A 19 -1.18 5.95 -2.27
C ILE A 19 -0.97 6.24 -3.74
N ALA A 20 -0.14 7.24 -4.03
CA ALA A 20 0.06 7.72 -5.39
C ALA A 20 1.00 6.84 -6.24
N SER A 21 1.77 5.95 -5.63
CA SER A 21 2.62 4.99 -6.34
C SER A 21 3.14 3.87 -5.43
N ASN A 22 3.72 2.86 -6.06
CA ASN A 22 4.41 1.74 -5.43
C ASN A 22 5.75 2.07 -4.79
N ARG A 23 6.17 3.33 -4.79
CA ARG A 23 7.48 3.75 -4.28
C ARG A 23 7.69 3.42 -2.81
N ILE A 24 6.77 3.87 -1.96
CA ILE A 24 6.98 3.81 -0.51
C ILE A 24 6.75 2.40 0.01
N TYR A 25 5.61 1.78 -0.31
CA TYR A 25 5.33 0.40 0.10
C TYR A 25 6.22 -0.63 -0.61
N GLY A 26 6.82 -0.29 -1.76
CA GLY A 26 7.80 -1.14 -2.44
C GLY A 26 9.19 -1.16 -1.80
N VAL A 27 9.49 -0.20 -0.92
CA VAL A 27 10.81 -0.02 -0.28
C VAL A 27 10.76 -0.24 1.22
N ILE A 28 9.85 0.43 1.94
CA ILE A 28 9.83 0.44 3.41
C ILE A 28 9.79 -0.98 4.02
N PRO A 29 8.96 -1.92 3.50
CA PRO A 29 8.94 -3.27 4.05
C PRO A 29 10.22 -4.09 3.86
N ARG A 30 11.12 -3.65 2.98
CA ARG A 30 12.42 -4.32 2.76
C ARG A 30 13.50 -3.90 3.75
N ILE A 31 13.27 -2.80 4.46
CA ILE A 31 14.19 -2.20 5.42
C ILE A 31 13.49 -2.02 6.77
N SER A 32 12.66 -3.00 7.14
CA SER A 32 11.84 -3.01 8.36
C SER A 32 12.67 -2.81 9.62
N GLU A 33 13.90 -3.33 9.68
CA GLU A 33 14.85 -3.10 10.79
C GLU A 33 15.15 -1.60 11.02
N ARG A 34 15.12 -0.79 9.96
CA ARG A 34 15.36 0.66 10.03
C ARG A 34 14.09 1.45 10.31
N TYR A 35 12.93 0.96 9.87
CA TYR A 35 11.64 1.65 9.97
C TYR A 35 10.51 0.71 10.45
N PRO A 36 10.59 0.16 11.67
CA PRO A 36 9.67 -0.89 12.13
C PRO A 36 8.21 -0.41 12.19
N ILE A 37 7.97 0.83 12.63
CA ILE A 37 6.63 1.40 12.71
C ILE A 37 6.03 1.71 11.33
N ALA A 38 6.84 2.24 10.41
CA ALA A 38 6.36 2.55 9.05
C ALA A 38 6.11 1.29 8.22
N ASN A 39 6.75 0.17 8.57
CA ASN A 39 6.45 -1.13 7.98
C ASN A 39 5.01 -1.56 8.32
N GLN A 40 4.66 -1.52 9.61
CA GLN A 40 3.31 -1.91 10.07
C GLN A 40 2.20 -1.12 9.39
N TYR A 41 2.42 0.16 9.08
CA TYR A 41 1.39 1.01 8.46
C TYR A 41 0.80 0.41 7.17
N HIS A 42 1.63 -0.08 6.24
CA HIS A 42 1.11 -0.63 4.98
C HIS A 42 0.44 -1.99 5.18
N GLU A 43 0.97 -2.81 6.10
CA GLU A 43 0.37 -4.10 6.47
C GLU A 43 -1.03 -3.89 7.09
N LEU A 44 -1.15 -2.95 8.02
CA LEU A 44 -2.41 -2.61 8.68
C LEU A 44 -3.40 -1.96 7.72
N LEU A 45 -2.93 -1.10 6.81
CA LEU A 45 -3.80 -0.49 5.79
C LEU A 45 -4.33 -1.56 4.81
N PHE A 46 -3.46 -2.41 4.27
CA PHE A 46 -3.85 -3.36 3.21
C PHE A 46 -4.69 -4.52 3.75
N SER A 47 -4.57 -4.83 5.05
CA SER A 47 -5.44 -5.77 5.74
C SER A 47 -6.77 -5.18 6.20
N GLY A 48 -6.99 -3.86 6.00
CA GLY A 48 -8.19 -3.16 6.47
C GLY A 48 -8.19 -2.83 7.97
N GLN A 49 -7.15 -3.22 8.71
CA GLN A 49 -7.05 -2.99 10.16
C GLN A 49 -6.91 -1.52 10.57
N LEU A 50 -6.74 -0.59 9.63
CA LEU A 50 -6.83 0.84 9.93
C LEU A 50 -8.25 1.41 9.74
N GLY A 51 -9.24 0.57 9.38
CA GLY A 51 -10.62 1.01 9.15
C GLY A 51 -10.87 1.62 7.77
N TYR A 52 -9.93 1.40 6.85
CA TYR A 52 -9.98 1.89 5.47
C TYR A 52 -10.30 0.76 4.50
N GLU A 53 -11.14 1.05 3.52
CA GLU A 53 -11.49 0.13 2.44
C GLU A 53 -10.93 0.65 1.11
N LEU A 54 -10.39 -0.25 0.28
CA LEU A 54 -9.95 0.10 -1.06
C LEU A 54 -11.19 0.35 -1.94
N VAL A 55 -11.36 1.59 -2.39
CA VAL A 55 -12.54 1.97 -3.21
C VAL A 55 -12.18 2.20 -4.67
N TYR A 56 -10.91 2.43 -4.97
CA TYR A 56 -10.44 2.60 -6.33
C TYR A 56 -8.94 2.29 -6.41
N PHE A 57 -8.51 1.73 -7.53
CA PHE A 57 -7.11 1.67 -7.90
C PHE A 57 -6.95 1.91 -9.39
N GLU A 58 -5.81 2.44 -9.77
CA GLU A 58 -5.40 2.57 -11.17
C GLU A 58 -4.01 2.00 -11.32
N ALA A 59 -3.85 1.14 -12.31
CA ALA A 59 -2.57 0.60 -12.71
C ALA A 59 -2.39 0.83 -14.21
N ARG A 60 -1.18 1.22 -14.61
CA ARG A 60 -0.81 1.35 -16.02
C ARG A 60 0.46 0.57 -16.30
N GLY A 61 0.47 -0.18 -17.39
CA GLY A 61 1.58 -1.05 -17.76
C GLY A 61 1.58 -1.31 -19.26
N PRO A 62 2.71 -1.75 -19.83
CA PRO A 62 2.78 -2.09 -21.24
C PRO A 62 1.75 -3.18 -21.57
N ASN A 63 0.94 -2.95 -22.58
CA ASN A 63 0.06 -3.95 -23.15
C ASN A 63 0.61 -4.41 -24.49
N TRP A 64 0.74 -5.72 -24.68
CA TRP A 64 1.15 -6.30 -25.95
C TRP A 64 0.20 -7.42 -26.33
N ALA A 65 -0.46 -7.26 -27.49
CA ALA A 65 -1.39 -8.25 -28.03
C ALA A 65 -2.50 -8.70 -27.06
N GLY A 66 -2.97 -7.80 -26.19
CA GLY A 66 -4.01 -8.11 -25.18
C GLY A 66 -3.48 -8.70 -23.86
N TYR A 67 -2.17 -8.92 -23.75
CA TYR A 67 -1.50 -9.30 -22.51
C TYR A 67 -0.83 -8.08 -21.89
N HIS A 68 -1.12 -7.81 -20.63
CA HIS A 68 -0.35 -6.84 -19.87
C HIS A 68 0.98 -7.46 -19.42
N LEU A 69 2.05 -6.68 -19.49
CA LEU A 69 3.39 -7.06 -19.06
C LEU A 69 3.65 -6.37 -17.73
N TRP A 70 3.30 -7.03 -16.64
CA TRP A 70 3.34 -6.42 -15.32
C TRP A 70 4.64 -6.77 -14.60
N PRO A 71 5.44 -5.78 -14.18
CA PRO A 71 6.33 -5.99 -13.05
C PRO A 71 5.47 -6.18 -11.81
N ASP A 72 5.72 -7.22 -11.02
CA ASP A 72 4.99 -7.44 -9.78
C ASP A 72 5.49 -6.45 -8.70
N PRO A 73 4.68 -5.44 -8.28
CA PRO A 73 5.10 -4.45 -7.30
C PRO A 73 5.19 -5.04 -5.88
N PHE A 74 4.62 -6.22 -5.66
CA PHE A 74 4.63 -6.94 -4.39
C PHE A 74 5.69 -8.04 -4.34
N ALA A 75 6.34 -8.37 -5.46
CA ALA A 75 7.31 -9.46 -5.52
C ALA A 75 8.39 -9.34 -4.44
N GLY A 76 8.46 -10.35 -3.57
CA GLY A 76 9.40 -10.43 -2.46
C GLY A 76 9.16 -9.45 -1.32
N LEU A 77 8.01 -8.76 -1.24
CA LEU A 77 7.60 -8.03 -0.03
C LEU A 77 6.92 -8.99 0.94
N ALA A 78 7.11 -8.77 2.23
CA ALA A 78 6.27 -9.36 3.27
C ALA A 78 4.94 -8.58 3.42
N LEU A 79 4.30 -8.24 2.29
CA LEU A 79 3.10 -7.43 2.24
C LEU A 79 2.07 -8.11 1.35
N THR A 80 0.89 -8.39 1.89
CA THR A 80 -0.21 -8.98 1.13
C THR A 80 -0.90 -7.90 0.30
N PRO A 81 -1.01 -8.04 -1.03
CA PRO A 81 -1.78 -7.12 -1.85
C PRO A 81 -3.27 -7.15 -1.48
N PRO A 82 -3.99 -6.03 -1.65
CA PRO A 82 -5.45 -6.03 -1.59
C PRO A 82 -6.04 -7.00 -2.61
N ALA A 83 -7.16 -7.65 -2.28
CA ALA A 83 -7.70 -8.75 -3.07
C ALA A 83 -8.03 -8.35 -4.52
N GLU A 84 -8.58 -7.15 -4.70
CA GLU A 84 -8.94 -6.58 -6.00
C GLU A 84 -7.71 -6.34 -6.87
N ILE A 85 -6.61 -5.92 -6.24
CA ILE A 85 -5.33 -5.67 -6.92
C ILE A 85 -4.65 -7.00 -7.27
N ASP A 86 -4.66 -7.98 -6.38
CA ASP A 86 -4.09 -9.29 -6.68
C ASP A 86 -4.85 -9.99 -7.82
N ALA A 87 -6.19 -9.91 -7.81
CA ALA A 87 -7.01 -10.39 -8.92
C ALA A 87 -6.64 -9.70 -10.23
N TYR A 88 -6.56 -8.36 -10.25
CA TYR A 88 -6.18 -7.60 -11.43
C TYR A 88 -4.79 -7.99 -11.99
N LEU A 89 -3.80 -8.14 -11.11
CA LEU A 89 -2.44 -8.52 -11.50
C LEU A 89 -2.37 -9.96 -12.04
N ASN A 90 -3.27 -10.86 -11.60
CA ASN A 90 -3.34 -12.25 -12.06
C ASN A 90 -4.17 -12.42 -13.35
N GLU A 91 -5.24 -11.64 -13.53
CA GLU A 91 -6.15 -11.79 -14.66
C GLU A 91 -5.58 -11.23 -15.97
N THR A 92 -4.80 -10.16 -15.91
CA THR A 92 -4.55 -9.31 -17.08
C THR A 92 -3.21 -9.55 -17.77
N GLY A 93 -2.32 -10.41 -17.29
CA GLY A 93 -0.97 -10.39 -17.83
C GLY A 93 0.00 -11.50 -17.43
N LEU A 94 1.18 -11.44 -18.06
CA LEU A 94 2.35 -12.18 -17.60
C LEU A 94 2.94 -11.41 -16.42
N ARG A 95 2.81 -11.98 -15.21
CA ARG A 95 3.48 -11.45 -14.02
C ARG A 95 4.96 -11.78 -14.10
N PHE A 96 5.77 -10.76 -14.33
CA PHE A 96 7.21 -10.87 -14.13
C PHE A 96 7.53 -10.68 -12.65
N GLY A 97 8.75 -11.04 -12.26
CA GLY A 97 9.26 -10.72 -10.93
C GLY A 97 9.39 -9.21 -10.72
N ARG A 98 10.02 -8.84 -9.59
CA ARG A 98 10.27 -7.44 -9.24
C ARG A 98 11.13 -6.75 -10.31
N PHE A 99 10.71 -5.56 -10.71
CA PHE A 99 11.55 -4.63 -11.46
C PHE A 99 12.10 -3.55 -10.53
N ASP A 100 13.22 -2.93 -10.92
CA ASP A 100 13.78 -1.82 -10.16
C ASP A 100 12.82 -0.61 -10.16
N GLU A 101 12.79 0.12 -9.04
CA GLU A 101 11.93 1.28 -8.84
C GLU A 101 12.11 2.32 -9.95
N SER A 102 13.34 2.47 -10.45
CA SER A 102 13.72 3.42 -11.49
C SER A 102 12.97 3.22 -12.82
N PHE A 103 12.38 2.04 -13.05
CA PHE A 103 11.67 1.68 -14.27
C PHE A 103 10.15 1.56 -14.11
N THR A 104 9.60 1.79 -12.91
CA THR A 104 8.17 1.53 -12.66
C THR A 104 7.45 2.67 -11.97
N VAL A 105 8.13 3.41 -11.09
CA VAL A 105 7.44 4.41 -10.24
C VAL A 105 6.91 5.61 -10.99
N TYR A 106 7.56 6.03 -12.07
CA TYR A 106 7.19 7.26 -12.78
C TYR A 106 6.26 7.02 -13.98
N ASP A 107 6.39 5.88 -14.65
CA ASP A 107 5.64 5.54 -15.84
C ASP A 107 4.53 4.51 -15.59
N GLN A 108 4.65 3.69 -14.54
CA GLN A 108 3.75 2.58 -14.23
C GLN A 108 3.29 2.57 -12.76
N PRO A 109 2.81 3.71 -12.21
CA PRO A 109 2.37 3.74 -10.83
C PRO A 109 1.16 2.83 -10.64
N LEU A 110 1.16 2.12 -9.50
CA LEU A 110 -0.04 1.54 -8.92
C LEU A 110 -0.60 2.55 -7.90
N VAL A 111 -1.63 3.26 -8.32
CA VAL A 111 -2.36 4.23 -7.51
C VAL A 111 -3.48 3.51 -6.77
N MET A 112 -3.66 3.83 -5.48
CA MET A 112 -4.74 3.28 -4.65
C MET A 112 -5.43 4.42 -3.90
N ILE A 113 -6.75 4.42 -3.91
CA ILE A 113 -7.60 5.34 -3.15
C ILE A 113 -8.41 4.52 -2.15
N TRP A 114 -8.28 4.90 -0.89
CA TRP A 114 -8.88 4.24 0.24
C TRP A 114 -9.88 5.17 0.89
N GLN A 115 -11.08 4.68 1.20
CA GLN A 115 -12.09 5.42 1.95
C GLN A 115 -12.03 5.02 3.41
N ASN A 116 -12.12 6.01 4.32
CA ASN A 116 -12.22 5.76 5.75
C ASN A 116 -13.65 5.31 6.09
N SER A 117 -13.88 4.00 6.12
CA SER A 117 -15.20 3.40 6.29
C SER A 117 -15.57 3.23 7.77
N GLU A 118 -14.62 2.88 8.63
CA GLU A 118 -14.87 2.63 10.07
C GLU A 118 -14.69 3.86 10.96
N ARG A 119 -13.95 4.88 10.49
CA ARG A 119 -13.71 6.16 11.19
C ARG A 119 -13.15 5.96 12.61
N LEU A 120 -12.16 5.08 12.71
CA LEU A 120 -11.46 4.80 13.97
C LEU A 120 -10.88 6.08 14.58
N SER A 121 -10.99 6.19 15.91
CA SER A 121 -10.34 7.26 16.66
C SER A 121 -8.81 7.12 16.66
N THR A 122 -8.10 8.19 16.99
CA THR A 122 -6.63 8.17 17.15
C THR A 122 -6.18 7.04 18.10
N THR A 123 -6.88 6.85 19.22
CA THR A 123 -6.55 5.82 20.20
C THR A 123 -6.73 4.41 19.63
N GLU A 124 -7.82 4.17 18.89
CA GLU A 124 -8.05 2.87 18.23
C GLU A 124 -7.01 2.58 17.15
N ILE A 125 -6.60 3.60 16.39
CA ILE A 125 -5.53 3.47 15.38
C ILE A 125 -4.20 3.15 16.06
N LEU A 126 -3.81 3.90 17.09
CA LEU A 126 -2.55 3.67 17.81
C LEU A 126 -2.49 2.26 18.41
N ALA A 127 -3.62 1.74 18.92
CA ALA A 127 -3.69 0.39 19.47
C ALA A 127 -3.47 -0.73 18.44
N ARG A 128 -3.50 -0.44 17.14
CA ARG A 128 -3.15 -1.41 16.08
C ARG A 128 -1.65 -1.51 15.83
N PHE A 129 -0.88 -0.51 16.23
CA PHE A 129 0.56 -0.53 16.09
C PHE A 129 1.18 -1.26 17.29
N ASP A 130 2.10 -2.18 17.00
CA ASP A 130 3.01 -2.75 17.99
C ASP A 130 4.08 -1.69 18.32
N TYR A 131 3.71 -0.78 19.23
CA TYR A 131 4.48 0.36 19.68
C TYR A 131 4.35 0.48 21.21
N ASP A 132 5.45 0.19 21.91
CA ASP A 132 5.60 0.54 23.32
C ASP A 132 6.07 2.00 23.43
N GLU A 133 5.35 2.83 24.19
CA GLU A 133 5.68 4.26 24.41
C GLU A 133 7.01 4.49 25.15
#